data_AF-A0A554X4Q6-F1
#
_entry.id   AF-A0A554X4Q6-F1
#
_cell.length_a   1.000
_cell.length_b   1.000
_cell.length_c   1.000
_cell.angle_alpha   90.00
_cell.angle_beta   90.00
_cell.angle_gamma   90.00
#
_symmetry.space_group_name_H-M   'P 1'
#
loop_
_entity.id
_entity.type
_entity.pdbx_description
1 polymer ?
#
loop_
_entity_poly.entity_id
_entity_poly.type
_entity_poly.pdbx_seq_one_letter_code
_entity_poly.pdbx_strand_id
1 'polypeptide(L)'
;MIATLTFDTLKFGRRLKDAGMDPRLAEEQAEAVSEALQINREDLATKAGIADLRKEMQLLEQRLTIKLGAMLVVAVGIVATLVKIL
;
A
#
# COMPACT_ATOMS: atom_id res chain seq x y z
N MET A 1 4.15 2.49 -9.82
CA MET A 1 5.59 2.23 -9.97
C MET A 1 6.14 2.08 -8.56
N ILE A 2 6.47 0.85 -8.15
CA ILE A 2 7.02 0.58 -6.82
C ILE A 2 8.42 1.18 -6.82
N ALA A 3 8.67 2.22 -6.03
CA ALA A 3 9.99 2.82 -5.92
C ALA A 3 10.91 1.81 -5.23
N THR A 4 11.76 1.15 -6.02
CA THR A 4 12.82 0.29 -5.50
C THR A 4 13.88 1.18 -4.87
N LEU A 5 13.83 1.33 -3.55
CA LEU A 5 14.85 2.02 -2.78
C LEU A 5 16.12 1.16 -2.75
N THR A 6 17.01 1.30 -3.74
CA THR A 6 18.29 0.59 -3.80
C THR A 6 19.28 1.20 -2.82
N PHE A 7 19.65 0.43 -1.79
CA PHE A 7 20.71 0.80 -0.86
C PHE A 7 22.06 0.37 -1.45
N ASP A 8 22.99 1.32 -1.63
CA ASP A 8 24.32 1.08 -2.19
C ASP A 8 25.33 0.89 -1.05
N THR A 9 25.49 -0.38 -0.66
CA THR A 9 26.40 -0.85 0.39
C THR A 9 27.84 -0.39 0.14
N LEU A 10 28.31 -0.41 -1.11
CA LEU A 10 29.67 -0.02 -1.48
C LEU A 10 29.91 1.48 -1.34
N LYS A 11 28.93 2.31 -1.68
CA LYS A 11 29.02 3.76 -1.49
C LYS A 11 28.96 4.13 -0.01
N PHE A 12 28.18 3.40 0.79
CA PHE A 12 28.09 3.60 2.23
C PHE A 12 29.39 3.20 2.95
N GLY A 13 29.92 2.00 2.67
CA GLY A 13 31.21 1.55 3.24
C GLY A 13 32.37 2.47 2.86
N ARG A 14 32.41 2.97 1.61
CA ARG A 14 33.41 3.97 1.18
C ARG A 14 33.33 5.26 1.98
N ARG A 15 32.12 5.79 2.21
CA ARG A 15 31.94 6.99 3.04
C ARG A 15 32.40 6.79 4.48
N LEU A 16 32.14 5.62 5.06
CA LEU A 16 32.58 5.29 6.41
C LEU A 16 34.11 5.22 6.48
N LYS A 17 34.73 4.58 5.48
CA LYS A 17 36.20 4.53 5.36
C LYS A 17 36.80 5.93 5.19
N ASP A 18 36.22 6.77 4.34
CA ASP A 18 36.65 8.16 4.12
C ASP A 18 36.49 9.02 5.40
N ALA A 19 35.53 8.67 6.26
CA ALA A 19 35.35 9.27 7.58
C ALA A 19 36.33 8.76 8.66
N GLY A 20 37.26 7.88 8.28
CA GLY A 20 38.29 7.33 9.18
C GLY A 20 37.87 6.06 9.94
N MET A 21 36.74 5.44 9.58
CA MET A 21 36.36 4.13 10.13
C MET A 21 37.27 3.03 9.56
N ASP A 22 37.59 2.03 10.39
CA ASP A 22 38.36 0.86 9.93
C ASP A 22 37.65 0.21 8.72
N PRO A 23 38.38 -0.16 7.64
CA PRO A 23 37.78 -0.68 6.42
C PRO A 23 36.91 -1.92 6.64
N ARG A 24 37.32 -2.81 7.56
CA ARG A 24 36.54 -4.01 7.87
C ARG A 24 35.25 -3.65 8.56
N LEU A 25 35.31 -2.77 9.56
CA LEU A 25 34.10 -2.33 10.26
C LEU A 25 33.15 -1.56 9.35
N ALA A 26 33.67 -0.76 8.43
CA ALA A 26 32.88 0.00 7.47
C ALA A 26 32.11 -0.90 6.50
N GLU A 27 32.74 -1.99 6.03
CA GLU A 27 32.10 -2.97 5.16
C GLU A 27 31.03 -3.79 5.90
N GLU A 28 31.37 -4.32 7.08
CA GLU A 28 30.43 -5.08 7.92
C GLU A 28 29.22 -4.23 8.34
N GLN A 29 29.44 -2.96 8.68
CA GLN A 29 28.34 -2.06 9.04
C GLN A 29 27.47 -1.73 7.82
N ALA A 30 28.06 -1.61 6.62
CA ALA A 30 27.30 -1.42 5.40
C ALA A 30 26.42 -2.64 5.11
N GLU A 31 26.96 -3.84 5.29
CA GLU A 31 26.27 -5.10 5.06
C GLU A 31 25.12 -5.29 6.06
N ALA A 32 25.38 -5.10 7.36
CA ALA A 32 24.36 -5.17 8.40
C ALA A 32 23.20 -4.18 8.19
N VAL A 33 23.49 -2.95 7.76
CA VAL A 33 22.45 -1.95 7.44
C VAL A 33 21.67 -2.35 6.19
N SER A 34 22.33 -2.89 5.16
CA SER A 34 21.67 -3.42 3.97
C SER A 34 20.70 -4.55 4.32
N GLU A 35 21.13 -5.49 5.16
CA GLU A 35 20.31 -6.62 5.62
C GLU A 35 19.10 -6.15 6.45
N ALA A 36 19.32 -5.24 7.41
CA ALA A 36 18.23 -4.67 8.22
C ALA A 36 17.20 -3.91 7.36
N LEU A 37 17.64 -3.23 6.30
CA LEU A 37 16.74 -2.56 5.35
C LEU A 37 15.98 -3.55 4.46
N GLN A 38 16.57 -4.70 4.11
CA GLN A 38 15.86 -5.75 3.37
C GLN A 38 14.74 -6.38 4.20
N ILE A 39 14.98 -6.67 5.47
CA ILE A 39 13.96 -7.20 6.39
C ILE A 39 12.80 -6.19 6.56
N ASN A 40 13.12 -4.90 6.71
CA ASN A 40 12.09 -3.86 6.82
C ASN A 40 11.33 -3.57 5.50
N ARG A 41 11.81 -4.02 4.34
CA ARG A 41 11.07 -3.85 3.06
C ARG A 41 9.77 -4.65 3.06
N GLU A 42 9.74 -5.81 3.70
CA GLU A 42 8.52 -6.62 3.80
C GLU A 42 7.44 -5.86 4.60
N ASP A 43 7.83 -5.15 5.66
CA ASP A 43 6.89 -4.38 6.48
C ASP A 43 6.55 -2.99 5.86
N LEU A 44 7.43 -2.43 5.03
CA LEU A 44 7.10 -1.26 4.20
C LEU A 44 6.09 -1.60 3.09
N ALA A 45 6.09 -2.84 2.59
CA ALA A 45 5.08 -3.32 1.64
C ALA A 45 3.66 -3.32 2.25
N THR A 46 3.54 -3.33 3.58
CA THR A 46 2.27 -3.16 4.29
C THR A 46 1.57 -1.84 3.93
N LYS A 47 2.30 -0.77 3.57
CA LYS A 47 1.69 0.47 3.06
C LYS A 47 1.01 0.28 1.70
N ALA A 48 1.58 -0.56 0.83
CA ALA A 48 0.92 -0.93 -0.43
C ALA A 48 -0.32 -1.78 -0.16
N GLY A 49 -0.24 -2.71 0.79
CA GLY A 49 -1.39 -3.50 1.25
C GLY A 49 -2.53 -2.62 1.80
N ILE A 50 -2.22 -1.56 2.55
CA ILE A 50 -3.22 -0.60 3.04
C ILE A 50 -3.87 0.17 1.88
N ALA A 51 -3.11 0.51 0.84
CA ALA A 51 -3.65 1.19 -0.33
C ALA A 51 -4.61 0.30 -1.14
N ASP A 52 -4.27 -0.98 -1.29
CA ASP A 52 -5.14 -1.97 -1.95
C ASP A 52 -6.40 -2.25 -1.12
N LEU A 53 -6.27 -2.40 0.20
CA LEU A 53 -7.42 -2.57 1.09
C LEU A 53 -8.37 -1.37 1.03
N ARG A 54 -7.86 -0.14 0.96
CA ARG A 54 -8.68 1.07 0.77
C ARG A 54 -9.43 1.06 -0.56
N LYS A 55 -8.79 0.61 -1.64
CA LYS A 55 -9.46 0.48 -2.95
C LYS A 55 -10.58 -0.54 -2.91
N GLU A 56 -10.35 -1.70 -2.31
CA GLU A 56 -11.38 -2.73 -2.16
C GLU A 56 -12.57 -2.21 -1.36
N MET A 57 -12.32 -1.50 -0.25
CA MET A 57 -13.38 -0.85 0.54
C MET A 57 -14.20 0.14 -0.29
N GLN A 58 -13.54 1.02 -1.07
CA GLN A 58 -14.24 1.97 -1.95
C GLN A 58 -15.10 1.28 -3.02
N LEU A 59 -14.60 0.19 -3.61
CA LEU A 59 -15.36 -0.60 -4.57
C LEU A 59 -16.58 -1.27 -3.93
N LEU A 60 -16.44 -1.76 -2.70
CA LEU A 60 -17.56 -2.31 -1.93
C LEU A 60 -18.61 -1.24 -1.63
N GLU A 61 -18.21 -0.06 -1.16
CA GLU A 61 -19.11 1.08 -0.91
C GLU A 61 -19.89 1.48 -2.16
N GLN A 62 -19.21 1.58 -3.31
CA GLN A 62 -19.86 1.89 -4.59
C GLN A 62 -20.87 0.81 -4.99
N ARG A 63 -20.49 -0.47 -4.90
CA ARG A 63 -21.39 -1.58 -5.24
C ARG A 63 -22.61 -1.61 -4.34
N LEU A 64 -22.43 -1.36 -3.04
CA LEU A 64 -23.54 -1.27 -2.09
C LEU A 64 -24.45 -0.10 -2.42
N THR A 65 -23.89 1.08 -2.69
CA THR A 65 -24.66 2.27 -3.08
C THR A 65 -25.48 2.03 -4.35
N ILE A 66 -24.88 1.42 -5.38
CA ILE A 66 -25.57 1.09 -6.63
C ILE A 66 -26.68 0.06 -6.38
N LYS A 67 -26.42 -1.00 -5.62
CA LYS A 67 -27.42 -2.04 -5.32
C LYS A 67 -28.58 -1.48 -4.50
N LEU A 68 -28.31 -0.69 -3.47
CA LEU A 68 -29.33 -0.02 -2.66
C LEU A 68 -30.14 0.97 -3.49
N GLY A 69 -29.47 1.81 -4.27
CA GLY A 69 -30.15 2.75 -5.18
C GLY A 69 -31.06 2.03 -6.18
N ALA A 70 -30.57 0.95 -6.81
CA ALA A 70 -31.37 0.15 -7.72
C ALA A 70 -32.57 -0.51 -7.04
N MET A 71 -32.39 -1.09 -5.85
CA MET A 71 -33.49 -1.66 -5.06
C MET A 71 -34.52 -0.60 -4.67
N LEU A 72 -34.09 0.60 -4.29
CA LEU A 72 -35.00 1.71 -3.99
C LEU A 72 -35.78 2.17 -5.21
N VAL A 73 -35.14 2.31 -6.37
CA VAL A 73 -35.83 2.67 -7.63
C VAL A 73 -36.87 1.61 -8.00
N VAL A 74 -36.53 0.32 -7.86
CA VAL A 74 -37.48 -0.78 -8.09
C VAL A 74 -38.64 -0.73 -7.10
N ALA A 75 -38.35 -0.60 -5.81
CA ALA A 75 -39.38 -0.55 -4.77
C ALA A 75 -40.33 0.65 -4.96
N VAL A 76 -39.79 1.84 -5.20
CA VAL A 76 -40.58 3.05 -5.45
C VAL A 76 -41.38 2.91 -6.74
N GLY A 77 -40.81 2.33 -7.79
CA GLY A 77 -41.51 2.06 -9.05
C GLY A 77 -42.73 1.15 -8.86
N ILE A 78 -42.58 0.07 -8.09
CA ILE A 78 -43.67 -0.85 -7.75
C ILE A 78 -44.75 -0.13 -6.94
N VAL A 79 -44.37 0.65 -5.93
CA VAL A 79 -45.35 1.41 -5.13
C VAL A 79 -46.10 2.44 -5.98
N ALA A 80 -45.41 3.13 -6.89
CA ALA A 80 -46.02 4.13 -7.76
C ALA A 80 -47.04 3.52 -8.73
N THR A 81 -46.76 2.34 -9.30
CA THR A 81 -47.72 1.66 -10.18
C THR A 81 -48.94 1.16 -9.41
N LEU A 82 -48.78 0.66 -8.18
CA LEU A 82 -49.89 0.24 -7.32
C LEU A 82 -50.81 1.42 -6.96
N VAL A 83 -50.24 2.56 -6.58
CA VAL A 83 -51.02 3.79 -6.25
C VAL A 83 -51.74 4.34 -7.47
N LYS A 84 -51.19 4.21 -8.67
CA LYS A 84 -51.82 4.68 -9.91
C LYS A 84 -53.02 3.81 -10.32
N ILE A 85 -53.03 2.53 -9.92
CA ILE A 85 -54.04 1.52 -10.30
C ILE A 85 -55.21 1.48 -9.31
N LEU A 86 -54.98 1.82 -8.04
CA LEU A 86 -56.02 1.98 -7.02
C LEU A 86 -56.76 3.32 -7.17
#